data_AF-A0A6P1HUY8-F1
#
_entry.id   AF-A0A6P1HUY8-F1
#
_cell.length_a   1.000
_cell.length_b   1.000
_cell.length_c   1.000
_cell.angle_alpha   90.00
_cell.angle_beta   90.00
_cell.angle_gamma   90.00
#
_symmetry.space_group_name_H-M   'P 1'
#
loop_
_entity.id
_entity.type
_entity.pdbx_description
1 polymer ?
#
loop_
_entity_poly.entity_id
_entity_poly.type
_entity_poly.pdbx_seq_one_letter_code
_entity_poly.pdbx_strand_id
1 'polypeptide(L)'
;MTDQRSDSTSRFRRNGPGSRPGLVLIPAAARKVQIPLIASGGFATGSGLVAAFALGASAVNMGTRFVASTEAPVHQNVKDQIVANDERATQLVFREFNSTARVARNTISEEIARRSAQPGATFADLASGARGRVAGSRPATEERPRCRHPMSLTVLTR
;
A
#
# COMPACT_ATOMS: atom_id res chain seq x y z
N MET A 1 29.77 25.12 21.99
CA MET A 1 29.98 23.73 21.54
C MET A 1 29.01 22.87 22.34
N THR A 2 27.77 22.80 21.89
CA THR A 2 26.70 22.08 22.58
C THR A 2 25.89 21.34 21.53
N ASP A 3 26.08 20.04 21.57
CA ASP A 3 25.34 18.90 21.06
C ASP A 3 24.23 19.12 20.01
N GLN A 4 24.50 18.71 18.77
CA GLN A 4 23.57 18.62 17.63
C GLN A 4 23.14 17.17 17.35
N ARG A 5 23.31 16.21 18.28
CA ARG A 5 23.11 14.77 18.01
C ARG A 5 21.73 14.19 18.34
N SER A 6 20.74 15.00 18.73
CA SER A 6 19.47 14.46 19.23
C SER A 6 18.22 14.97 18.53
N ASP A 7 18.12 14.90 17.19
CA ASP A 7 16.77 14.78 16.58
C ASP A 7 16.68 14.20 15.15
N SER A 8 17.46 13.17 14.81
CA SER A 8 17.32 12.49 13.49
C SER A 8 16.28 11.37 13.48
N THR A 9 15.70 11.05 14.64
CA THR A 9 14.76 9.96 14.90
C THR A 9 13.29 10.43 14.92
N SER A 10 13.01 11.70 15.25
CA SER A 10 11.65 12.26 15.23
C SER A 10 11.07 12.41 13.81
N ARG A 11 11.92 12.57 12.78
CA ARG A 11 11.51 12.78 11.38
C ARG A 11 10.99 11.53 10.67
N PHE A 12 11.04 10.36 11.32
CA PHE A 12 10.52 9.10 10.79
C PHE A 12 9.12 8.76 11.34
N ARG A 13 8.58 9.54 12.30
CA ARG A 13 7.25 9.30 12.85
C ARG A 13 6.13 9.95 12.04
N ARG A 14 5.09 9.13 11.85
CA ARG A 14 3.75 9.37 11.27
C ARG A 14 3.74 9.51 9.75
N ASN A 15 2.82 8.76 9.14
CA ASN A 15 2.38 8.84 7.76
C ASN A 15 2.43 10.30 7.27
N GLY A 16 3.51 10.65 6.59
CA GLY A 16 3.73 11.95 6.01
C GLY A 16 3.78 11.83 4.49
N PRO A 17 3.43 12.89 3.74
CA PRO A 17 3.32 12.89 2.27
C PRO A 17 4.65 12.65 1.53
N GLY A 18 5.73 12.30 2.25
CA GLY A 18 7.03 11.97 1.69
C GLY A 18 7.02 10.58 1.06
N SER A 19 6.48 10.49 -0.15
CA SER A 19 6.66 9.31 -1.00
C SER A 19 8.15 9.15 -1.33
N ARG A 20 8.83 8.24 -0.63
CA ARG A 20 10.25 7.91 -0.88
C ARG A 20 10.32 6.53 -1.54
N PRO A 21 10.92 6.41 -2.73
CA PRO A 21 11.12 5.11 -3.37
C PRO A 21 11.98 4.16 -2.53
N GLY A 22 11.76 2.86 -2.68
CA GLY A 22 12.44 1.81 -1.91
C GLY A 22 13.97 1.89 -2.00
N LEU A 23 14.50 2.30 -3.16
CA LEU A 23 15.95 2.43 -3.40
C LEU A 23 16.64 3.37 -2.40
N VAL A 24 15.95 4.41 -1.93
CA VAL A 24 16.49 5.37 -0.95
C VAL A 24 16.03 5.02 0.46
N LEU A 25 14.76 4.61 0.60
CA LEU A 25 14.14 4.36 1.89
C LEU A 25 14.76 3.16 2.62
N ILE A 26 14.98 2.05 1.91
CA ILE A 26 15.49 0.80 2.48
C ILE A 26 16.88 0.99 3.10
N PRO A 27 17.90 1.48 2.37
CA PRO A 27 19.24 1.65 2.96
C PRO A 27 19.27 2.76 4.02
N ALA A 28 18.42 3.78 3.92
CA ALA A 28 18.29 4.80 4.95
C ALA A 28 17.72 4.24 6.27
N ALA A 29 16.79 3.28 6.18
CA ALA A 29 16.24 2.59 7.34
C ALA A 29 17.22 1.55 7.89
N ALA A 30 17.87 0.76 7.04
CA ALA A 30 18.84 -0.26 7.44
C ALA A 30 20.01 0.31 8.26
N ARG A 31 20.43 1.55 7.99
CA ARG A 31 21.47 2.24 8.77
C ARG A 31 21.03 2.66 10.18
N LYS A 32 19.73 2.76 10.44
CA LYS A 32 19.18 3.29 11.69
C LYS A 32 18.58 2.22 12.60
N VAL A 33 18.24 1.06 12.05
CA VAL A 33 17.44 0.06 12.72
C VAL A 33 18.23 -1.24 12.83
N GLN A 34 18.27 -1.82 14.04
CA GLN A 34 19.00 -3.07 14.31
C GLN A 34 18.14 -4.33 14.16
N ILE A 35 16.81 -4.19 14.21
CA ILE A 35 15.89 -5.31 13.98
C ILE A 35 15.84 -5.70 12.50
N PRO A 36 15.55 -6.97 12.16
CA PRO A 36 15.41 -7.42 10.79
C PRO A 36 14.41 -6.59 9.99
N LEU A 37 14.80 -6.13 8.80
CA LEU A 37 14.00 -5.24 7.97
C LEU A 37 13.36 -6.01 6.81
N ILE A 38 12.05 -5.84 6.63
CA ILE A 38 11.32 -6.40 5.49
C ILE A 38 11.05 -5.30 4.48
N ALA A 39 11.62 -5.43 3.27
CA ALA A 39 11.37 -4.50 2.19
C ALA A 39 10.00 -4.77 1.55
N SER A 40 9.17 -3.73 1.36
CA SER A 40 7.81 -3.88 0.85
C SER A 40 7.53 -2.88 -0.26
N GLY A 41 6.86 -3.33 -1.32
CA GLY A 41 6.41 -2.52 -2.45
C GLY A 41 7.41 -2.47 -3.61
N GLY A 42 6.97 -2.93 -4.78
CA GLY A 42 7.77 -2.90 -6.03
C GLY A 42 8.62 -4.15 -6.29
N PHE A 43 8.52 -5.18 -5.44
CA PHE A 43 9.20 -6.47 -5.63
C PHE A 43 8.24 -7.51 -6.24
N ALA A 44 8.66 -8.15 -7.33
CA ALA A 44 7.88 -9.20 -7.99
C ALA A 44 8.74 -10.31 -8.62
N THR A 45 10.08 -10.18 -8.63
CA THR A 45 11.02 -11.10 -9.28
C THR A 45 12.25 -11.35 -8.40
N GLY A 46 13.02 -12.39 -8.71
CA GLY A 46 14.24 -12.74 -7.98
C GLY A 46 15.31 -11.63 -8.01
N SER A 47 15.45 -10.90 -9.11
CA SER A 47 16.39 -9.75 -9.17
C SER A 47 16.01 -8.65 -8.17
N GLY A 48 14.71 -8.42 -7.98
CA GLY A 48 14.22 -7.49 -6.96
C GLY A 48 14.54 -7.96 -5.53
N LEU A 49 14.47 -9.27 -5.28
CA LEU A 49 14.87 -9.87 -4.01
C LEU A 49 16.36 -9.66 -3.73
N VAL A 50 17.22 -9.94 -4.71
CA VAL A 50 18.68 -9.71 -4.59
C VAL A 50 18.98 -8.23 -4.34
N ALA A 51 18.30 -7.32 -5.03
CA ALA A 51 18.43 -5.89 -4.80
C ALA A 51 18.02 -5.50 -3.37
N ALA A 52 16.92 -6.06 -2.84
CA ALA A 52 16.49 -5.79 -1.47
C ALA A 52 17.53 -6.24 -0.45
N PHE A 53 18.13 -7.43 -0.64
CA PHE A 53 19.19 -7.93 0.22
C PHE A 53 20.45 -7.06 0.15
N ALA A 54 20.84 -6.63 -1.05
CA ALA A 54 21.96 -5.70 -1.22
C ALA A 54 21.73 -4.35 -0.53
N LEU A 55 20.47 -3.89 -0.42
CA LEU A 55 20.10 -2.67 0.29
C LEU A 55 20.00 -2.85 1.83
N GLY A 56 20.21 -4.05 2.35
CA GLY A 56 20.20 -4.35 3.79
C GLY A 56 18.86 -4.85 4.34
N ALA A 57 17.93 -5.29 3.48
CA ALA A 57 16.73 -5.98 3.93
C ALA A 57 17.02 -7.47 4.20
N SER A 58 16.28 -8.06 5.15
CA SER A 58 16.35 -9.49 5.49
C SER A 58 15.26 -10.31 4.78
N ALA A 59 14.19 -9.66 4.32
CA ALA A 59 13.12 -10.29 3.57
C ALA A 59 12.40 -9.29 2.65
N VAL A 60 11.54 -9.79 1.78
CA VAL A 60 10.63 -8.98 0.95
C VAL A 60 9.18 -9.35 1.21
N ASN A 61 8.31 -8.34 1.21
CA ASN A 61 6.86 -8.50 1.23
C ASN A 61 6.28 -8.12 -0.13
N MET A 62 5.44 -8.99 -0.67
CA MET A 62 4.81 -8.82 -1.98
C MET A 62 3.29 -8.82 -1.82
N GLY A 63 2.61 -7.94 -2.55
CA GLY A 63 1.14 -7.90 -2.58
C GLY A 63 0.63 -8.29 -3.97
N THR A 64 0.80 -7.38 -4.94
CA THR A 64 0.34 -7.54 -6.33
C THR A 64 0.77 -8.87 -6.96
N ARG A 65 1.98 -9.36 -6.66
CA ARG A 65 2.47 -10.64 -7.19
C ARG A 65 1.69 -11.85 -6.65
N PHE A 66 1.26 -11.84 -5.39
CA PHE A 66 0.43 -12.91 -4.83
C PHE A 66 -1.01 -12.85 -5.31
N VAL A 67 -1.54 -11.66 -5.64
CA VAL A 67 -2.87 -11.55 -6.25
C VAL A 67 -2.91 -12.24 -7.62
N ALA A 68 -1.82 -12.16 -8.38
CA ALA A 68 -1.66 -12.82 -9.67
C ALA A 68 -1.20 -14.30 -9.58
N SER A 69 -1.45 -14.99 -8.45
CA SER A 69 -1.20 -16.44 -8.32
C SER A 69 -2.43 -17.28 -8.67
N THR A 70 -2.24 -18.57 -8.94
CA THR A 70 -3.34 -19.49 -9.27
C THR A 70 -4.29 -19.67 -8.09
N GLU A 71 -3.74 -19.78 -6.88
CA GLU A 71 -4.44 -20.07 -5.63
C GLU A 71 -5.20 -18.87 -5.06
N ALA A 72 -4.87 -17.65 -5.48
CA ALA A 72 -5.51 -16.45 -4.96
C ALA A 72 -7.02 -16.46 -5.26
N PRO A 73 -7.90 -16.28 -4.24
CA PRO A 73 -9.36 -16.32 -4.40
C PRO A 73 -9.88 -14.99 -4.96
N VAL A 74 -9.36 -14.60 -6.12
CA VAL A 74 -9.64 -13.35 -6.82
C VAL A 74 -10.17 -13.69 -8.21
N HIS A 75 -11.13 -12.90 -8.69
CA HIS A 75 -11.73 -13.11 -10.01
C HIS A 75 -10.66 -13.09 -11.12
N GLN A 76 -10.78 -13.98 -12.09
CA GLN A 76 -9.78 -14.16 -13.16
C GLN A 76 -9.52 -12.85 -13.92
N ASN A 77 -10.56 -12.09 -14.27
CA ASN A 77 -10.43 -10.76 -14.88
C ASN A 77 -9.47 -9.81 -14.14
N VAL A 78 -9.41 -9.86 -12.80
CA VAL A 78 -8.48 -9.01 -12.03
C VAL A 78 -7.05 -9.50 -12.18
N LYS A 79 -6.84 -10.83 -12.20
CA LYS A 79 -5.52 -11.43 -12.44
C LYS A 79 -5.04 -11.11 -13.85
N ASP A 80 -5.90 -11.27 -14.84
CA ASP A 80 -5.61 -10.96 -16.25
C ASP A 80 -5.29 -9.48 -16.42
N GLN A 81 -6.05 -8.61 -15.76
CA GLN A 81 -5.78 -7.17 -15.77
C GLN A 81 -4.41 -6.85 -15.13
N ILE A 82 -4.04 -7.50 -14.02
CA ILE A 82 -2.72 -7.30 -13.40
C ILE A 82 -1.59 -7.74 -14.35
N VAL A 83 -1.77 -8.83 -15.10
CA VAL A 83 -0.78 -9.32 -16.06
C VAL A 83 -0.68 -8.43 -17.30
N ALA A 84 -1.81 -7.89 -17.78
CA ALA A 84 -1.85 -7.01 -18.94
C ALA A 84 -1.38 -5.58 -18.67
N ASN A 85 -1.42 -5.15 -17.41
CA ASN A 85 -1.06 -3.79 -17.00
C ASN A 85 0.45 -3.52 -17.08
N ASP A 86 0.81 -2.30 -17.46
CA ASP A 86 2.17 -1.77 -17.35
C ASP A 86 2.43 -1.11 -15.98
N GLU A 87 3.65 -0.63 -15.76
CA GLU A 87 4.02 0.08 -14.52
C GLU A 87 3.28 1.41 -14.33
N ARG A 88 2.71 1.98 -15.40
CA ARG A 88 1.99 3.26 -15.40
C ARG A 88 0.49 3.10 -15.15
N ALA A 89 -0.04 1.88 -15.22
CA ALA A 89 -1.45 1.53 -15.00
C ALA A 89 -1.89 1.61 -13.53
N THR A 90 -1.23 2.42 -12.71
CA THR A 90 -1.65 2.74 -11.33
C THR A 90 -1.82 4.23 -11.15
N GLN A 91 -2.64 4.61 -10.18
CA GLN A 91 -2.89 6.01 -9.84
C GLN A 91 -2.91 6.19 -8.32
N LEU A 92 -2.48 7.38 -7.88
CA LEU A 92 -2.62 7.80 -6.49
C LEU A 92 -3.94 8.55 -6.32
N VAL A 93 -4.74 8.12 -5.36
CA VAL A 93 -6.00 8.77 -4.97
C VAL A 93 -5.89 9.30 -3.54
N PHE A 94 -6.75 10.27 -3.18
CA PHE A 94 -6.85 10.85 -1.83
C PHE A 94 -5.57 11.54 -1.32
N ARG A 95 -4.79 12.14 -2.22
CA ARG A 95 -3.56 12.86 -1.84
C ARG A 95 -3.87 14.11 -1.03
N GLU A 96 -4.96 14.76 -1.38
CA GLU A 96 -5.48 16.01 -0.82
C GLU A 96 -5.93 15.83 0.64
N PHE A 97 -6.31 14.59 1.01
CA PHE A 97 -6.77 14.23 2.35
C PHE A 97 -5.68 13.64 3.25
N ASN A 98 -4.41 13.69 2.86
CA ASN A 98 -3.31 12.99 3.56
C ASN A 98 -3.52 11.48 3.76
N SER A 99 -4.38 10.86 2.95
CA SER A 99 -4.73 9.43 3.00
C SER A 99 -4.43 8.75 1.68
N THR A 100 -3.21 8.96 1.17
CA THR A 100 -2.83 8.54 -0.18
C THR A 100 -2.89 7.02 -0.34
N ALA A 101 -3.67 6.54 -1.30
CA ALA A 101 -3.71 5.14 -1.69
C ALA A 101 -3.28 4.97 -3.16
N ARG A 102 -2.49 3.92 -3.45
CA ARG A 102 -2.17 3.52 -4.82
C ARG A 102 -3.13 2.42 -5.25
N VAL A 103 -3.87 2.67 -6.33
CA VAL A 103 -4.88 1.76 -6.88
C VAL A 103 -4.63 1.51 -8.36
N ALA A 104 -5.17 0.43 -8.90
CA ALA A 104 -5.15 0.18 -10.35
C ALA A 104 -5.94 1.27 -11.07
N ARG A 105 -5.43 1.75 -12.21
CA ARG A 105 -6.11 2.77 -13.01
C ARG A 105 -7.34 2.14 -13.66
N ASN A 106 -8.49 2.75 -13.40
CA ASN A 106 -9.77 2.40 -14.01
C ASN A 106 -10.68 3.64 -13.94
N THR A 107 -11.83 3.57 -14.61
CA THR A 107 -12.79 4.69 -14.68
C THR A 107 -13.23 5.21 -13.31
N ILE A 108 -13.29 4.36 -12.27
CA ILE A 108 -13.66 4.77 -10.91
C ILE A 108 -12.50 5.49 -10.23
N SER A 109 -11.28 4.96 -10.34
CA SER A 109 -10.09 5.57 -9.75
C SER A 109 -9.78 6.92 -10.38
N GLU A 110 -9.97 7.05 -11.69
CA GLU A 110 -9.87 8.33 -12.40
C GLU A 110 -10.94 9.32 -11.95
N GLU A 111 -12.18 8.85 -11.75
CA GLU A 111 -13.26 9.70 -11.24
C GLU A 111 -13.02 10.17 -9.81
N ILE A 112 -12.53 9.28 -8.95
CA ILE A 112 -12.15 9.62 -7.57
C ILE A 112 -11.03 10.66 -7.59
N ALA A 113 -10.00 10.48 -8.41
CA ALA A 113 -8.92 11.45 -8.53
C ALA A 113 -9.42 12.82 -9.03
N ARG A 114 -10.30 12.83 -10.04
CA ARG A 114 -10.90 14.05 -10.58
C ARG A 114 -11.72 14.80 -9.55
N ARG A 115 -12.56 14.10 -8.78
CA ARG A 115 -13.38 14.71 -7.72
C ARG A 115 -12.55 15.13 -6.51
N SER A 116 -11.52 14.38 -6.15
CA SER A 116 -10.62 14.73 -5.02
C SER A 116 -9.90 16.05 -5.26
N ALA A 117 -9.67 16.42 -6.53
CA ALA A 117 -9.03 17.67 -6.91
C ALA A 117 -9.96 18.90 -6.85
N GLN A 118 -11.27 18.71 -6.63
CA GLN A 118 -12.22 19.83 -6.56
C GLN A 118 -12.17 20.51 -5.18
N PRO A 119 -12.22 21.86 -5.12
CA PRO A 119 -12.30 22.59 -3.85
C PRO A 119 -13.55 22.18 -3.06
N GLY A 120 -13.36 21.79 -1.79
CA GLY A 120 -14.47 21.43 -0.89
C GLY A 120 -14.92 19.96 -0.95
N ALA A 121 -14.27 19.12 -1.75
CA ALA A 121 -14.54 17.68 -1.72
C ALA A 121 -14.21 17.09 -0.34
N THR A 122 -15.09 16.25 0.22
CA THR A 122 -14.83 15.54 1.48
C THR A 122 -14.55 14.06 1.23
N PHE A 123 -13.71 13.45 2.05
CA PHE A 123 -13.41 12.01 1.97
C PHE A 123 -14.67 11.13 1.98
N ALA A 124 -15.70 11.50 2.76
CA ALA A 124 -16.97 10.77 2.86
C ALA A 124 -17.74 10.68 1.53
N ASP A 125 -17.65 11.73 0.70
CA ASP A 125 -18.32 11.82 -0.60
C ASP A 125 -17.71 10.86 -1.63
N LEU A 126 -16.44 10.49 -1.41
CA LEU A 126 -15.63 9.72 -2.33
C LEU A 126 -15.47 8.26 -1.90
N ALA A 127 -15.39 8.01 -0.59
CA ALA A 127 -15.36 6.66 -0.02
C ALA A 127 -16.66 5.87 -0.34
N SER A 128 -17.77 6.58 -0.51
CA SER A 128 -19.11 6.04 -0.74
C SER A 128 -19.51 6.05 -2.23
N GLY A 129 -18.56 5.82 -3.14
CA GLY A 129 -18.81 5.79 -4.58
C GLY A 129 -20.04 4.93 -4.92
N ALA A 130 -20.79 5.29 -5.97
CA ALA A 130 -22.10 4.72 -6.30
C ALA A 130 -22.15 3.17 -6.32
N ARG A 131 -21.02 2.47 -6.47
CA ARG A 131 -20.91 1.00 -6.40
C ARG A 131 -20.55 0.41 -5.03
N GLY A 132 -20.00 1.19 -4.09
CA GLY A 132 -19.82 0.76 -2.70
C GLY A 132 -21.18 0.51 -2.01
N ARG A 133 -22.20 1.30 -2.37
CA ARG A 133 -23.59 1.08 -1.95
C ARG A 133 -24.21 -0.21 -2.55
N VAL A 134 -23.89 -0.54 -3.79
CA VAL A 134 -24.44 -1.73 -4.48
C VAL A 134 -23.76 -3.02 -4.03
N ALA A 135 -22.49 -2.97 -3.60
CA ALA A 135 -21.84 -4.11 -2.96
C ALA A 135 -22.42 -4.42 -1.57
N GLY A 136 -22.96 -3.41 -0.87
CA GLY A 136 -23.66 -3.56 0.40
C GLY A 136 -25.13 -3.96 0.30
N SER A 137 -25.71 -3.96 -0.90
CA SER A 137 -27.13 -4.31 -1.13
C SER A 137 -27.37 -5.73 -1.64
N ARG A 138 -26.35 -6.60 -1.61
CA ARG A 138 -26.58 -8.05 -1.74
C ARG A 138 -27.16 -8.56 -0.42
N PRO A 139 -28.33 -9.23 -0.41
CA PRO A 139 -28.92 -9.73 0.82
C PRO A 139 -27.96 -10.68 1.53
N ALA A 140 -27.77 -10.41 2.82
CA ALA A 140 -26.86 -11.11 3.72
C ALA A 140 -27.43 -12.48 4.14
N THR A 141 -27.60 -13.41 3.20
CA THR A 141 -28.06 -14.78 3.51
C THR A 141 -26.96 -15.83 3.44
N GLU A 142 -25.69 -15.44 3.28
CA GLU A 142 -24.57 -16.37 3.37
C GLU A 142 -23.59 -15.89 4.45
N GLU A 143 -23.73 -16.48 5.65
CA GLU A 143 -22.85 -16.28 6.78
C GLU A 143 -21.40 -16.65 6.41
N ARG A 144 -20.60 -15.65 6.01
CA ARG A 144 -19.15 -15.79 6.09
C ARG A 144 -18.73 -15.61 7.55
N PRO A 145 -17.88 -16.50 8.11
CA PRO A 145 -17.45 -16.38 9.49
C PRO A 145 -16.76 -15.02 9.67
N ARG A 146 -17.31 -14.22 10.59
CA ARG A 146 -16.74 -12.94 10.99
C ARG A 146 -15.35 -13.19 11.59
N CYS A 147 -14.30 -12.93 10.82
CA CYS A 147 -12.96 -12.73 11.36
C CYS A 147 -12.96 -11.42 12.17
N ARG A 148 -13.47 -11.47 13.40
CA ARG A 148 -13.24 -10.47 14.45
C ARG A 148 -11.84 -10.70 14.99
N HIS A 149 -10.82 -10.24 14.28
CA HIS A 149 -9.53 -9.97 14.92
C HIS A 149 -9.20 -8.49 14.67
N PRO A 150 -9.02 -7.67 15.71
CA PRO A 150 -8.52 -6.32 15.53
C PRO A 150 -7.16 -6.45 14.83
N MET A 151 -6.91 -5.65 13.80
CA MET A 151 -5.56 -5.51 13.23
C MET A 151 -4.68 -4.79 14.27
N SER A 152 -4.29 -5.50 15.33
CA SER A 152 -3.11 -5.16 16.08
C SER A 152 -1.91 -5.63 15.26
N LEU A 153 -1.03 -4.68 15.01
CA LEU A 153 0.31 -4.90 14.51
C LEU A 153 1.05 -5.81 15.51
N THR A 154 0.96 -7.12 15.36
CA THR A 154 1.80 -8.05 16.11
C THR A 154 3.19 -8.01 15.51
N VAL A 155 4.04 -7.18 16.13
CA VAL A 155 5.49 -7.26 15.99
C VAL A 155 5.91 -8.60 16.59
N LEU A 156 6.19 -9.58 15.73
CA LEU A 156 6.75 -10.86 16.12
C LEU A 156 8.27 -10.68 16.33
N THR A 157 8.65 -10.06 17.45
CA THR A 157 9.99 -10.25 18.01
C THR A 157 9.96 -11.53 18.85
N ARG A 158 10.87 -12.46 18.57
CA ARG A 158 11.25 -13.49 19.55
C ARG A 158 11.71 -12.84 20.85
#